data_AF-A0A536DBF3-F1
#
_entry.id   AF-A0A536DBF3-F1
#
_cell.length_a   1.000
_cell.length_b   1.000
_cell.length_c   1.000
_cell.angle_alpha   90.00
_cell.angle_beta   90.00
_cell.angle_gamma   90.00
#
_symmetry.space_group_name_H-M   'P 1'
#
loop_
_entity.id
_entity.type
_entity.pdbx_description
1 polymer ?
#
loop_
_entity_poly.entity_id
_entity_poly.type
_entity_poly.pdbx_seq_one_letter_code
_entity_poly.pdbx_strand_id
1 'polypeptide(L)'
;MHLPLPRLRHAAAWLRLPGGPPRYLPIVLNTPLIDVTPDNGPLEIWPGGTHHYVAERSEVPALAAEMHSEPVLMPAGSLVIRDSRMWHRGTPNRSDAPRPNVTLIYSRFWLKLRYRPIPIRLETYERLSERGRRLFRHEAIGVAADGLHDLSPAQFYALPS
;
A
#
# COMPACT_ATOMS: atom_id res chain seq x y z
N MET A 1 -26.99 -5.56 -13.95
CA MET A 1 -26.60 -4.52 -12.95
C MET A 1 -25.19 -4.06 -13.26
N HIS A 2 -25.00 -2.79 -13.58
CA HIS A 2 -23.67 -2.23 -13.81
C HIS A 2 -23.08 -1.88 -12.44
N LEU A 3 -22.20 -2.73 -11.89
CA LEU A 3 -21.44 -2.36 -10.70
C LEU A 3 -20.59 -1.13 -11.05
N PRO A 4 -20.57 -0.06 -10.22
CA PRO A 4 -19.71 1.08 -10.49
C PRO A 4 -18.27 0.61 -10.60
N LEU A 5 -17.55 1.08 -11.62
CA LEU A 5 -16.13 0.77 -11.77
C LEU A 5 -15.40 1.15 -10.47
N PRO A 6 -14.63 0.24 -9.86
CA PRO A 6 -13.89 0.54 -8.63
C PRO A 6 -13.00 1.76 -8.85
N ARG A 7 -13.02 2.69 -7.88
CA ARG A 7 -12.29 3.95 -7.97
C ARG A 7 -10.80 3.68 -8.19
N LEU A 8 -10.28 4.30 -9.24
CA LEU A 8 -8.87 4.37 -9.53
C LEU A 8 -8.12 4.92 -8.29
N ARG A 9 -7.27 4.07 -7.67
CA ARG A 9 -6.53 4.45 -6.45
C ARG A 9 -5.23 5.07 -6.87
N HIS A 10 -5.13 6.38 -6.75
CA HIS A 10 -3.89 7.11 -6.98
C HIS A 10 -3.38 7.67 -5.69
N ALA A 11 -2.06 7.73 -5.58
CA ALA A 11 -1.35 8.24 -4.43
C ALA A 11 -1.49 9.77 -4.33
N ALA A 12 -2.73 10.25 -4.17
CA ALA A 12 -3.05 11.66 -4.02
C ALA A 12 -2.46 12.28 -2.73
N ALA A 13 -1.95 11.45 -1.82
CA ALA A 13 -1.35 11.91 -0.58
C ALA A 13 0.00 12.63 -0.78
N TRP A 14 0.69 12.43 -1.90
CA TRP A 14 2.07 12.92 -2.09
C TRP A 14 2.21 14.11 -3.04
N LEU A 15 1.12 14.49 -3.74
CA LEU A 15 1.11 15.55 -4.75
C LEU A 15 1.33 16.98 -4.19
N ARG A 16 1.43 17.14 -2.87
CA ARG A 16 1.48 18.46 -2.20
C ARG A 16 2.81 18.79 -1.51
N LEU A 17 3.87 18.03 -1.76
CA LEU A 17 5.18 18.37 -1.19
C LEU A 17 5.88 19.46 -2.04
N PRO A 18 6.33 20.57 -1.44
CA PRO A 18 7.09 21.59 -2.16
C PRO A 18 8.40 20.97 -2.69
N GLY A 19 8.67 21.12 -3.99
CA GLY A 19 9.85 20.55 -4.66
C GLY A 19 9.59 19.31 -5.54
N GLY A 20 8.34 18.90 -5.72
CA GLY A 20 7.97 17.70 -6.49
C GLY A 20 7.98 16.42 -5.63
N PRO A 21 7.61 15.26 -6.20
CA PRO A 21 7.54 14.03 -5.42
C PRO A 21 8.94 13.65 -4.89
N PRO A 22 9.08 13.35 -3.59
CA PRO A 22 10.37 12.96 -3.03
C PRO A 22 10.91 11.74 -3.76
N ARG A 23 12.22 11.73 -4.05
CA ARG A 23 12.90 10.61 -4.75
C ARG A 23 12.92 9.31 -3.94
N TYR A 24 12.55 9.37 -2.65
CA TYR A 24 12.50 8.23 -1.74
C TYR A 24 11.05 8.01 -1.30
N LEU A 25 10.37 7.09 -1.98
CA LEU A 25 8.97 6.79 -1.70
C LEU A 25 8.77 5.33 -1.30
N PRO A 26 7.64 5.03 -0.64
CA PRO A 26 7.40 3.68 -0.16
C PRO A 26 7.36 2.67 -1.29
N ILE A 27 7.99 1.54 -1.04
CA ILE A 27 7.87 0.36 -1.88
C ILE A 27 6.76 -0.52 -1.29
N VAL A 28 5.82 -0.91 -2.15
CA VAL A 28 4.68 -1.75 -1.75
C VAL A 28 4.91 -3.15 -2.28
N LEU A 29 4.78 -4.14 -1.41
CA LEU A 29 4.83 -5.56 -1.73
C LEU A 29 3.41 -6.10 -1.57
N ASN A 30 2.85 -6.62 -2.65
CA ASN A 30 1.56 -7.31 -2.66
C ASN A 30 1.80 -8.81 -2.88
N THR A 31 1.40 -9.63 -1.91
CA THR A 31 1.52 -11.09 -1.95
C THR A 31 0.12 -11.69 -1.82
N PRO A 32 -0.41 -12.33 -2.88
CA PRO A 32 -1.72 -12.96 -2.82
C PRO A 32 -1.60 -14.28 -2.06
N LEU A 33 -2.62 -14.62 -1.27
CA LEU A 33 -2.66 -15.89 -0.53
C LEU A 33 -3.41 -17.00 -1.29
N ILE A 34 -3.95 -16.66 -2.46
CA ILE A 34 -4.58 -17.57 -3.43
C ILE A 34 -4.12 -17.18 -4.84
N ASP A 35 -4.34 -18.04 -5.82
CA ASP A 35 -4.08 -17.70 -7.23
C ASP A 35 -4.88 -16.48 -7.65
N VAL A 36 -4.25 -15.57 -8.39
CA VAL A 36 -4.89 -14.38 -8.95
C VAL A 36 -5.23 -14.66 -10.40
N THR A 37 -6.52 -14.76 -10.68
CA THR A 37 -7.09 -15.07 -12.00
C THR A 37 -7.83 -13.85 -12.53
N PRO A 38 -8.23 -13.82 -13.82
CA PRO A 38 -9.04 -12.73 -14.35
C PRO A 38 -10.35 -12.50 -13.59
N ASP A 39 -10.96 -13.56 -13.04
CA ASP A 39 -12.31 -13.51 -12.46
C ASP A 39 -12.33 -13.09 -10.99
N ASN A 40 -11.24 -13.29 -10.25
CA ASN A 40 -11.22 -13.06 -8.81
C ASN A 40 -10.73 -11.67 -8.39
N GLY A 41 -10.73 -10.72 -9.32
CA GLY A 41 -10.45 -9.31 -9.07
C GLY A 41 -8.95 -9.01 -8.97
N PRO A 42 -8.17 -9.22 -10.04
CA PRO A 42 -6.74 -8.90 -10.06
C PRO A 42 -6.46 -7.43 -9.79
N LEU A 43 -5.26 -7.12 -9.29
CA LEU A 43 -4.78 -5.74 -9.29
C LEU A 43 -4.58 -5.32 -10.74
N GLU A 44 -5.12 -4.19 -11.14
CA GLU A 44 -4.83 -3.58 -12.43
C GLU A 44 -3.82 -2.47 -12.25
N ILE A 45 -2.83 -2.43 -13.15
CA ILE A 45 -1.70 -1.50 -13.10
C ILE A 45 -1.56 -0.76 -14.42
N TRP A 46 -0.97 0.44 -14.37
CA TRP A 46 -0.54 1.18 -15.54
C TRP A 46 0.99 1.16 -15.59
N PRO A 47 1.59 0.19 -16.31
CA PRO A 47 3.03 0.12 -16.46
C PRO A 47 3.55 1.31 -17.30
N GLY A 48 4.86 1.48 -17.38
CA GLY A 48 5.45 2.53 -18.25
C GLY A 48 5.69 3.88 -17.58
N GLY A 49 5.85 3.93 -16.25
CA GLY A 49 6.39 5.12 -15.59
C GLY A 49 5.36 6.08 -15.00
N THR A 50 4.12 5.64 -14.76
CA THR A 50 3.07 6.46 -14.09
C THR A 50 3.50 7.03 -12.74
N HIS A 51 4.48 6.42 -12.07
CA HIS A 51 5.09 6.94 -10.84
C HIS A 51 5.91 8.23 -11.03
N HIS A 52 6.23 8.60 -12.27
CA HIS A 52 6.86 9.89 -12.63
C HIS A 52 5.86 11.00 -12.92
N TYR A 53 4.57 10.68 -13.10
CA TYR A 53 3.56 11.66 -13.45
C TYR A 53 3.14 12.45 -12.21
N VAL A 54 3.18 13.78 -12.34
CA VAL A 54 2.58 14.73 -11.39
C VAL A 54 1.31 15.23 -12.03
N ALA A 55 0.19 14.60 -11.71
CA ALA A 55 -1.14 14.95 -12.22
C ALA A 55 -2.07 15.21 -11.03
N GLU A 56 -2.97 16.18 -11.16
CA GLU A 56 -4.01 16.39 -10.17
C GLU A 56 -4.96 15.20 -10.12
N ARG A 57 -5.50 14.93 -8.93
CA ARG A 57 -6.36 13.75 -8.70
C ARG A 57 -7.58 13.70 -9.64
N SER A 58 -8.04 14.86 -10.11
CA SER A 58 -9.16 15.00 -11.04
C SER A 58 -8.80 14.66 -12.50
N GLU A 59 -7.54 14.81 -12.89
CA GLU A 59 -7.07 14.60 -14.29
C GLU A 59 -6.75 13.13 -14.56
N VAL A 60 -6.30 12.46 -13.51
CA VAL A 60 -5.95 11.05 -13.45
C VAL A 60 -6.90 10.12 -14.22
N PRO A 61 -8.24 10.16 -14.06
CA PRO A 61 -9.12 9.22 -14.76
C PRO A 61 -9.12 9.42 -16.28
N ALA A 62 -9.01 10.67 -16.75
CA ALA A 62 -8.96 10.98 -18.17
C ALA A 62 -7.63 10.49 -18.78
N LEU A 63 -6.51 10.75 -18.11
CA LEU A 63 -5.20 10.27 -18.56
C LEU A 63 -5.12 8.74 -18.56
N ALA A 64 -5.60 8.10 -17.49
CA ALA A 64 -5.58 6.65 -17.36
C ALA A 64 -6.42 5.93 -18.43
N ALA A 65 -7.44 6.58 -18.99
CA ALA A 65 -8.27 6.03 -20.07
C ALA A 65 -7.51 5.95 -21.40
N GLU A 66 -6.56 6.85 -21.63
CA GLU A 66 -5.73 6.91 -22.84
C GLU A 66 -4.42 6.10 -22.71
N MET A 67 -4.13 5.57 -21.53
CA MET A 67 -2.90 4.84 -21.23
C MET A 67 -3.14 3.33 -21.16
N HIS A 68 -2.13 2.56 -21.58
CA HIS A 68 -2.14 1.12 -21.43
C HIS A 68 -2.20 0.72 -19.95
N SER A 69 -3.11 -0.20 -19.64
CA SER A 69 -3.20 -0.88 -18.35
C SER A 69 -3.32 -2.38 -18.54
N GLU A 70 -2.90 -3.12 -17.53
CA GLU A 70 -2.93 -4.57 -17.54
C GLU A 70 -3.27 -5.14 -16.14
N PRO A 71 -3.99 -6.28 -16.09
CA PRO A 71 -4.19 -7.02 -14.84
C PRO A 71 -2.93 -7.80 -14.47
N VAL A 72 -2.61 -7.83 -13.18
CA VAL A 72 -1.52 -8.64 -12.65
C VAL A 72 -2.07 -10.00 -12.20
N LEU A 73 -1.85 -11.01 -13.05
CA LEU A 73 -2.20 -12.40 -12.80
C LEU A 73 -0.99 -13.15 -12.28
N MET A 74 -1.14 -13.92 -11.21
CA MET A 74 -0.03 -14.60 -10.56
C MET A 74 -0.49 -15.72 -9.62
N PRO A 75 0.29 -16.81 -9.46
CA PRO A 75 -0.01 -17.85 -8.47
C PRO A 75 0.04 -17.36 -7.01
N ALA A 76 -0.61 -18.09 -6.12
CA ALA A 76 -0.52 -17.90 -4.67
C ALA A 76 0.94 -17.85 -4.20
N GLY A 77 1.26 -16.92 -3.29
CA GLY A 77 2.62 -16.73 -2.77
C GLY A 77 3.58 -15.96 -3.70
N SER A 78 3.14 -15.61 -4.92
CA SER A 78 3.88 -14.69 -5.79
C SER A 78 3.99 -13.29 -5.19
N LEU A 79 4.79 -12.41 -5.78
CA LEU A 79 5.03 -11.09 -5.21
C LEU A 79 5.11 -10.02 -6.29
N VAL A 80 4.32 -8.96 -6.09
CA VAL A 80 4.40 -7.73 -6.89
C VAL A 80 5.08 -6.67 -6.05
N ILE A 81 6.24 -6.20 -6.51
CA ILE A 81 6.95 -5.06 -5.95
C ILE A 81 6.60 -3.84 -6.79
N ARG A 82 6.12 -2.76 -6.17
CA ARG A 82 5.77 -1.53 -6.89
C ARG A 82 6.13 -0.28 -6.12
N ASP A 83 6.43 0.77 -6.88
CA ASP A 83 6.44 2.14 -6.34
C ASP A 83 5.02 2.51 -5.89
N SER A 84 4.89 3.06 -4.68
CA SER A 84 3.58 3.46 -4.14
C SER A 84 2.83 4.49 -4.98
N ARG A 85 3.51 5.24 -5.86
CA ARG A 85 2.91 6.20 -6.81
C ARG A 85 2.42 5.56 -8.10
N MET A 86 2.87 4.35 -8.43
CA MET A 86 2.42 3.67 -9.65
C MET A 86 0.90 3.63 -9.65
N TRP A 87 0.30 4.06 -10.76
CA TRP A 87 -1.14 4.09 -10.91
C TRP A 87 -1.65 2.65 -10.90
N HIS A 88 -2.67 2.39 -10.08
CA HIS A 88 -3.25 1.07 -9.92
C HIS A 88 -4.71 1.17 -9.47
N ARG A 89 -5.48 0.11 -9.71
CA ARG A 89 -6.82 -0.05 -9.14
C ARG A 89 -7.09 -1.51 -8.79
N GLY A 90 -7.94 -1.71 -7.78
CA GLY A 90 -8.57 -3.02 -7.61
C GLY A 90 -9.63 -3.20 -8.70
N THR A 91 -9.85 -4.43 -9.14
CA THR A 91 -10.95 -4.79 -10.04
C THR A 91 -12.01 -5.57 -9.25
N PRO A 92 -13.26 -5.67 -9.74
CA PRO A 92 -14.31 -6.42 -9.05
C PRO A 92 -13.94 -7.90 -8.92
N ASN A 93 -14.08 -8.45 -7.71
CA ASN A 93 -14.04 -9.90 -7.52
C ASN A 93 -15.41 -10.49 -7.92
N ARG A 94 -15.44 -11.33 -8.96
CA ARG A 94 -16.65 -11.97 -9.49
C ARG A 94 -16.73 -13.46 -9.13
N SER A 95 -15.76 -13.99 -8.40
CA SER A 95 -15.84 -15.36 -7.88
C SER A 95 -16.77 -15.44 -6.67
N ASP A 96 -16.99 -16.67 -6.22
CA ASP A 96 -17.77 -17.03 -5.03
C ASP A 96 -16.94 -17.03 -3.73
N ALA A 97 -15.64 -16.71 -3.81
CA ALA A 97 -14.71 -16.77 -2.70
C ALA A 97 -13.92 -15.45 -2.52
N PRO A 98 -13.60 -15.06 -1.26
CA PRO A 98 -12.69 -13.94 -1.01
C PRO A 98 -11.31 -14.14 -1.64
N ARG A 99 -10.67 -13.05 -2.11
CA ARG A 99 -9.28 -13.04 -2.56
C ARG A 99 -8.37 -12.35 -1.53
N PRO A 100 -7.89 -13.07 -0.50
CA PRO A 100 -6.98 -12.50 0.49
C PRO A 100 -5.62 -12.15 -0.12
N ASN A 101 -5.08 -11.00 0.27
CA ASN A 101 -3.76 -10.52 -0.14
C ASN A 101 -3.07 -9.81 1.04
N VAL A 102 -1.82 -10.14 1.29
CA VAL A 102 -0.96 -9.40 2.23
C VAL A 102 -0.33 -8.21 1.51
N THR A 103 -0.36 -7.04 2.13
CA THR A 103 0.33 -5.85 1.64
C THR A 103 1.33 -5.39 2.68
N LEU A 104 2.61 -5.31 2.31
CA LEU A 104 3.66 -4.70 3.13
C LEU A 104 4.11 -3.40 2.47
N ILE A 105 4.28 -2.35 3.25
CA ILE A 105 4.73 -1.05 2.76
C ILE A 105 6.04 -0.71 3.48
N TYR A 106 7.13 -0.66 2.73
CA TYR A 106 8.44 -0.28 3.25
C TYR A 106 8.66 1.20 2.95
N SER A 107 8.81 2.00 4.01
CA SER A 107 9.16 3.41 3.90
C SER A 107 10.40 3.74 4.73
N ARG A 108 10.96 4.92 4.48
CA ARG A 108 11.94 5.50 5.41
C ARG A 108 11.22 5.93 6.68
N PHE A 109 11.84 5.75 7.84
CA PHE A 109 11.21 6.03 9.13
C PHE A 109 10.79 7.51 9.29
N TRP A 110 11.52 8.43 8.64
CA TRP A 110 11.19 9.86 8.63
C TRP A 110 10.03 10.21 7.68
N LEU A 111 9.62 9.28 6.81
CA LEU A 111 8.51 9.48 5.89
C LEU A 111 7.20 9.10 6.59
N LYS A 112 6.49 10.14 7.05
CA LYS A 112 5.21 10.01 7.74
C LYS A 112 4.09 9.66 6.75
N LEU A 113 3.75 8.38 6.63
CA LEU A 113 2.61 7.90 5.85
C LEU A 113 1.27 8.16 6.58
N ARG A 114 0.14 8.00 5.89
CA ARG A 114 -1.17 7.99 6.56
C ARG A 114 -1.51 6.65 7.23
N TYR A 115 -0.58 5.70 7.21
CA TYR A 115 -0.75 4.39 7.84
C TYR A 115 -0.41 4.49 9.33
N ARG A 116 -1.21 3.84 10.17
CA ARG A 116 -0.91 3.68 11.59
C ARG A 116 0.26 2.70 11.73
N PRO A 117 1.15 2.89 12.72
CA PRO A 117 2.14 1.88 13.02
C PRO A 117 1.45 0.58 13.47
N ILE A 118 2.14 -0.53 13.29
CA ILE A 118 1.67 -1.86 13.66
C ILE A 118 1.83 -2.01 15.18
N PRO A 119 0.77 -2.30 15.95
CA PRO A 119 0.92 -2.70 17.34
C PRO A 119 1.69 -4.01 17.42
N ILE A 120 2.80 -4.02 18.14
CA ILE A 120 3.59 -5.23 18.38
C ILE A 120 3.74 -5.40 19.89
N ARG A 121 3.19 -6.49 20.44
CA ARG A 121 3.41 -6.84 21.86
C ARG A 121 4.90 -6.95 22.13
N LEU A 122 5.36 -6.42 23.27
CA LEU A 122 6.78 -6.40 23.63
C LEU A 122 7.40 -7.81 23.57
N GLU A 123 6.75 -8.79 24.17
CA GLU A 123 7.17 -10.20 24.14
C GLU A 123 7.31 -10.74 22.70
N THR A 124 6.38 -10.38 21.79
CA THR A 124 6.49 -10.76 20.37
C THR A 124 7.72 -10.14 19.73
N TYR A 125 7.97 -8.86 19.99
CA TYR A 125 9.11 -8.13 19.44
C TYR A 125 10.44 -8.71 19.93
N GLU A 126 10.55 -9.02 21.22
CA GLU A 126 11.75 -9.60 21.82
C GLU A 126 12.09 -10.99 21.27
N ARG A 127 11.08 -11.76 20.85
CA ARG A 127 11.25 -13.06 20.19
C ARG A 127 11.66 -12.99 18.72
N LEU A 128 11.63 -11.80 18.11
CA LEU A 128 12.08 -11.64 16.72
C LEU A 128 13.60 -11.79 16.60
N SER A 129 14.05 -12.28 15.45
CA SER A 129 15.47 -12.25 15.09
C SER A 129 16.03 -10.81 15.13
N GLU A 130 17.35 -10.64 15.19
CA GLU A 130 17.97 -9.31 15.14
C GLU A 130 17.50 -8.51 13.91
N ARG A 131 17.39 -9.18 12.75
CA ARG A 131 16.85 -8.60 11.52
C ARG A 131 15.38 -8.18 11.67
N GLY A 132 14.56 -9.00 12.32
CA GLY A 132 13.14 -8.70 12.58
C GLY A 132 12.97 -7.51 13.52
N ARG A 133 13.70 -7.49 14.63
CA ARG A 133 13.73 -6.33 15.55
C ARG A 133 14.16 -5.07 14.83
N ARG A 134 15.24 -5.15 14.04
CA ARG A 134 15.68 -4.02 13.21
C ARG A 134 14.59 -3.57 12.25
N LEU A 135 13.86 -4.47 11.59
CA LEU A 135 12.81 -4.09 10.64
C LEU A 135 11.66 -3.32 11.31
N PHE A 136 11.20 -3.78 12.47
CA PHE A 136 10.01 -3.25 13.13
C PHE A 136 10.28 -2.22 14.24
N ARG A 137 11.53 -1.79 14.43
CA ARG A 137 11.97 -0.85 15.49
C ARG A 137 11.27 0.52 15.51
N HIS A 138 10.49 0.86 14.49
CA HIS A 138 9.74 2.12 14.40
C HIS A 138 8.22 1.91 14.44
N GLU A 139 7.78 0.67 14.70
CA GLU A 139 6.38 0.35 14.94
C GLU A 139 6.02 0.55 16.42
N ALA A 140 4.74 0.37 16.76
CA ALA A 140 4.24 0.63 18.10
C ALA A 140 4.51 -0.57 19.04
N ILE A 141 5.75 -0.67 19.51
CA ILE A 141 6.22 -1.77 20.36
C ILE A 141 5.71 -1.58 21.79
N GLY A 142 5.14 -2.62 22.39
CA GLY A 142 4.58 -2.59 23.74
C GLY A 142 3.25 -1.85 23.86
N VAL A 143 2.74 -1.28 22.75
CA VAL A 143 1.44 -0.61 22.72
C VAL A 143 0.37 -1.65 22.38
N ALA A 144 -0.65 -1.74 23.22
CA ALA A 144 -1.79 -2.61 22.98
C ALA A 144 -2.61 -2.13 21.75
N ALA A 145 -3.23 -3.06 21.03
CA ALA A 145 -3.90 -2.75 19.78
C ALA A 145 -5.10 -1.79 19.96
N ASP A 146 -5.80 -1.91 21.08
CA ASP A 146 -6.84 -0.98 21.56
C ASP A 146 -6.31 0.44 21.78
N GLY A 147 -5.13 0.58 22.40
CA GLY A 147 -4.47 1.87 22.63
C GLY A 147 -4.08 2.62 21.35
N LEU A 148 -4.04 1.94 20.21
CA LEU A 148 -3.86 2.57 18.90
C LEU A 148 -5.14 3.09 18.28
N HIS A 149 -6.33 2.77 18.75
CA HIS A 149 -7.55 3.29 18.12
C HIS A 149 -7.79 4.78 18.43
N ASP A 150 -7.35 5.24 19.60
CA ASP A 150 -7.64 6.59 20.12
C ASP A 150 -6.61 7.65 19.75
N LEU A 151 -5.47 7.23 19.21
CA LEU A 151 -4.37 8.12 18.86
C LEU A 151 -4.54 8.69 17.44
N SER A 152 -4.25 9.98 17.27
CA SER A 152 -4.18 10.66 15.98
C SER A 152 -2.86 10.35 15.26
N PRO A 153 -2.78 10.55 13.93
CA PRO A 153 -1.52 10.44 13.19
C PRO A 153 -0.37 11.24 13.82
N ALA A 154 -0.63 12.45 14.31
CA ALA A 154 0.37 13.27 14.96
C ALA A 154 0.89 12.65 16.27
N GLN A 155 -0.01 12.05 17.06
CA GLN A 155 0.35 11.38 18.31
C GLN A 155 1.18 10.12 18.09
N PHE A 156 0.90 9.32 17.05
CA PHE A 156 1.77 8.18 16.70
C PHE A 156 3.18 8.61 16.32
N TYR A 157 3.31 9.68 15.53
CA TYR A 157 4.61 10.17 15.09
C TYR A 157 5.42 10.90 16.17
N ALA A 158 4.85 11.09 17.35
CA ALA A 158 5.51 11.68 18.51
C ALA A 158 5.96 10.62 19.53
N LEU A 159 5.58 9.33 19.34
CA LEU A 159 6.05 8.25 20.20
C LEU A 159 7.58 8.09 20.05
N PRO A 160 8.32 7.91 21.16
CA PRO A 160 9.74 7.58 21.09
C PRO A 160 9.92 6.26 20.34
N SER A 161 10.89 6.22 19.43
CA SER A 161 11.36 5.00 18.76
C SER A 161 12.28 4.19 19.66
#